data_AF-A0A2N7QFS5-F1
#
_entry.id   AF-A0A2N7QFS5-F1
#
_cell.length_a   1.000
_cell.length_b   1.000
_cell.length_c   1.000
_cell.angle_alpha   90.00
_cell.angle_beta   90.00
_cell.angle_gamma   90.00
#
_symmetry.space_group_name_H-M   'P 1'
#
loop_
_entity.id
_entity.type
_entity.pdbx_description
1 polymer ?
#
loop_
_entity_poly.entity_id
_entity_poly.type
_entity_poly.pdbx_seq_one_letter_code
_entity_poly.pdbx_strand_id
1 'polypeptide(L)'
;MEVKPKEVIRIFRNSLMKRAFSKINPKPTFVWLHFMDCTGCSEALLRSDNPSIKDLLLDVINLEYHETLMAAGGKEAEKTLFQTIEKYKEKYFCVIEGAIPVKDGGVYCKIGGKTAKDILKKVANNAKLVISIGTCACFGGIPAAFPNPTGAVGVKDVIEKKKLINIPGCPPNPYNFLATLAYIFLFKKIPPLDDLGRPKFAYGELVHDLCERSDYYDEGKFAEAFGDEGH
;
A
#
# COMPACT_ATOMS: atom_id res chain seq x y z
N MET A 1 7.98 -26.44 3.08
CA MET A 1 7.73 -26.24 1.63
C MET A 1 7.88 -24.76 1.33
N GLU A 2 9.01 -24.36 0.75
CA GLU A 2 9.17 -23.03 0.16
C GLU A 2 8.33 -22.97 -1.10
N VAL A 3 7.27 -22.15 -1.08
CA VAL A 3 6.49 -21.85 -2.28
C VAL A 3 7.33 -20.88 -3.11
N LYS A 4 7.74 -21.30 -4.31
CA LYS A 4 8.56 -20.45 -5.20
C LYS A 4 7.75 -19.19 -5.59
N PRO A 5 8.37 -18.00 -5.72
CA PRO A 5 7.69 -16.75 -6.07
C PRO A 5 6.81 -16.86 -7.34
N LYS A 6 7.26 -17.62 -8.34
CA LYS A 6 6.51 -17.88 -9.59
C LYS A 6 5.24 -18.72 -9.37
N GLU A 7 5.22 -19.60 -8.37
CA GLU A 7 4.03 -20.39 -8.01
C GLU A 7 3.00 -19.54 -7.28
N VAL A 8 3.44 -18.57 -6.46
CA VAL A 8 2.55 -17.61 -5.82
C VAL A 8 1.72 -16.87 -6.87
N ILE A 9 2.36 -16.29 -7.90
CA ILE A 9 1.67 -15.59 -9.00
C ILE A 9 0.75 -16.53 -9.82
N ARG A 10 1.17 -17.79 -10.06
CA ARG A 10 0.37 -18.77 -10.82
C ARG A 10 -0.82 -19.34 -10.02
N ILE A 11 -0.73 -19.41 -8.69
CA ILE A 11 -1.83 -19.73 -7.78
C ILE A 11 -2.90 -18.63 -7.79
N PHE A 12 -2.56 -17.40 -8.20
CA PHE A 12 -3.45 -16.24 -8.21
C PHE A 12 -4.36 -16.08 -9.44
N ARG A 13 -4.59 -17.16 -10.21
CA ARG A 13 -5.58 -17.19 -11.31
C ARG A 13 -7.02 -17.26 -10.74
N ASN A 14 -7.75 -16.14 -10.82
CA ASN A 14 -9.17 -15.80 -10.54
C ASN A 14 -9.94 -16.56 -9.44
N SER A 15 -10.06 -17.89 -9.48
CA SER A 15 -10.91 -18.63 -8.53
C SER A 15 -10.31 -18.75 -7.12
N LEU A 16 -8.98 -18.77 -7.01
CA LEU A 16 -8.27 -19.03 -5.76
C LEU A 16 -8.20 -17.80 -4.85
N MET A 17 -8.04 -16.59 -5.38
CA MET A 17 -8.01 -15.37 -4.57
C MET A 17 -9.37 -15.08 -3.94
N LYS A 18 -10.45 -15.19 -4.72
CA LYS A 18 -11.82 -15.06 -4.21
C LYS A 18 -12.14 -16.14 -3.17
N ARG A 19 -11.72 -17.39 -3.38
CA ARG A 19 -11.84 -18.48 -2.38
C ARG A 19 -10.98 -18.26 -1.14
N ALA A 20 -9.79 -17.68 -1.29
CA ALA A 20 -8.91 -17.37 -0.18
C ALA A 20 -9.55 -16.34 0.74
N PHE A 21 -10.12 -15.29 0.14
CA PHE A 21 -10.80 -14.24 0.88
C PHE A 21 -12.18 -14.66 1.41
N SER A 22 -12.93 -15.51 0.69
CA SER A 22 -14.27 -15.98 1.12
C SER A 22 -14.25 -16.83 2.39
N LYS A 23 -13.08 -17.36 2.78
CA LYS A 23 -12.92 -18.14 4.02
C LYS A 23 -12.56 -17.28 5.22
N ILE A 24 -12.36 -15.97 5.04
CA ILE A 24 -11.93 -15.08 6.11
C ILE A 24 -13.17 -14.57 6.86
N ASN A 25 -13.40 -15.14 8.03
CA ASN A 25 -14.43 -14.69 8.96
C ASN A 25 -13.83 -14.66 10.39
N PRO A 26 -13.99 -13.57 11.16
CA PRO A 26 -14.56 -12.27 10.78
C PRO A 26 -13.74 -11.52 9.73
N LYS A 27 -14.39 -10.64 8.97
CA LYS A 27 -13.72 -9.75 8.00
C LYS A 27 -12.69 -8.88 8.74
N PRO A 28 -11.44 -8.79 8.25
CA PRO A 28 -10.42 -7.95 8.85
C PRO A 28 -10.79 -6.48 8.68
N THR A 29 -10.64 -5.71 9.76
CA THR A 29 -10.93 -4.28 9.79
C THR A 29 -9.75 -3.47 9.26
N PHE A 30 -10.04 -2.48 8.42
CA PHE A 30 -9.08 -1.57 7.81
C PHE A 30 -9.40 -0.11 8.10
N VAL A 31 -8.34 0.66 8.32
CA VAL A 31 -8.33 2.13 8.31
C VAL A 31 -7.31 2.57 7.26
N TRP A 32 -7.77 3.29 6.23
CA TRP A 32 -6.95 3.80 5.15
C TRP A 32 -6.85 5.33 5.26
N LEU A 33 -5.65 5.84 5.44
CA LEU A 33 -5.39 7.27 5.61
C LEU A 33 -4.68 7.83 4.38
N HIS A 34 -5.04 9.07 4.03
CA HIS A 34 -4.42 9.85 2.97
C HIS A 34 -3.64 11.01 3.60
N PHE A 35 -2.41 11.26 3.11
CA PHE A 35 -1.59 12.40 3.55
C PHE A 35 -1.15 13.24 2.35
N MET A 36 0.16 13.39 2.09
CA MET A 36 0.60 14.02 0.84
C MET A 36 0.60 12.99 -0.28
N ASP A 37 -0.59 12.70 -0.80
CA ASP A 37 -0.83 11.76 -1.88
C ASP A 37 -1.42 12.44 -3.14
N CYS A 38 -1.60 11.63 -4.17
CA CYS A 38 -2.31 12.00 -5.40
C CYS A 38 -3.53 11.08 -5.65
N THR A 39 -3.92 10.27 -4.64
CA THR A 39 -4.99 9.27 -4.70
C THR A 39 -4.74 8.12 -5.69
N GLY A 40 -3.58 8.10 -6.35
CA GLY A 40 -3.25 7.10 -7.37
C GLY A 40 -3.24 5.66 -6.84
N CYS A 41 -2.94 5.43 -5.56
CA CYS A 41 -2.92 4.07 -5.01
C CYS A 41 -4.34 3.56 -4.76
N SER A 42 -5.25 4.40 -4.25
CA SER A 42 -6.68 4.09 -4.22
C SER A 42 -7.25 3.87 -5.63
N GLU A 43 -6.88 4.71 -6.60
CA GLU A 43 -7.30 4.53 -8.00
C GLU A 43 -6.77 3.23 -8.62
N ALA A 44 -5.55 2.80 -8.27
CA ALA A 44 -5.03 1.50 -8.70
C ALA A 44 -5.89 0.35 -8.19
N LEU A 45 -6.40 0.44 -6.96
CA LEU A 45 -7.26 -0.60 -6.38
C LEU A 45 -8.59 -0.75 -7.15
N LEU A 46 -9.14 0.35 -7.67
CA LEU A 46 -10.32 0.33 -8.53
C LEU A 46 -10.10 -0.43 -9.86
N ARG A 47 -8.85 -0.72 -10.23
CA ARG A 47 -8.47 -1.42 -11.48
C ARG A 47 -8.16 -2.89 -11.23
N SER A 48 -8.42 -3.37 -10.02
CA SER A 48 -8.40 -4.80 -9.71
C SER A 48 -9.71 -5.45 -10.15
N ASP A 49 -9.61 -6.67 -10.67
CA ASP A 49 -10.76 -7.50 -11.04
C ASP A 49 -10.91 -8.72 -10.12
N ASN A 50 -9.84 -9.12 -9.42
CA ASN A 50 -9.81 -10.36 -8.66
C ASN A 50 -9.04 -10.23 -7.31
N PRO A 51 -9.72 -9.86 -6.21
CA PRO A 51 -11.10 -9.37 -6.15
C PRO A 51 -11.23 -7.99 -6.82
N SER A 52 -12.42 -7.68 -7.33
CA SER A 52 -12.77 -6.31 -7.70
C SER A 52 -12.89 -5.43 -6.46
N ILE A 53 -12.87 -4.10 -6.61
CA ILE A 53 -13.13 -3.20 -5.48
C ILE A 53 -14.49 -3.50 -4.81
N LYS A 54 -15.52 -3.79 -5.61
CA LYS A 54 -16.85 -4.15 -5.10
C LYS A 54 -16.76 -5.37 -4.20
N ASP A 55 -16.16 -6.46 -4.71
CA ASP A 55 -16.02 -7.70 -3.95
C ASP A 55 -15.15 -7.46 -2.71
N LEU A 56 -14.09 -6.66 -2.82
CA LEU A 56 -13.22 -6.32 -1.70
C LEU A 56 -14.00 -5.63 -0.56
N LEU A 57 -14.76 -4.58 -0.88
CA LEU A 57 -15.50 -3.79 0.09
C LEU A 57 -16.71 -4.54 0.67
N LEU A 58 -17.40 -5.32 -0.15
CA LEU A 58 -18.63 -5.99 0.27
C LEU A 58 -18.37 -7.34 0.94
N ASP A 59 -17.34 -8.08 0.53
CA ASP A 59 -17.18 -9.48 0.92
C ASP A 59 -15.88 -9.78 1.66
N VAL A 60 -14.82 -8.98 1.46
CA VAL A 60 -13.47 -9.36 1.91
C VAL A 60 -13.01 -8.62 3.16
N ILE A 61 -13.13 -7.30 3.18
CA ILE A 61 -12.65 -6.47 4.29
C ILE A 61 -13.78 -5.65 4.90
N ASN A 62 -13.55 -5.19 6.12
CA ASN A 62 -14.36 -4.15 6.73
C ASN A 62 -13.58 -2.83 6.69
N LEU A 63 -13.81 -2.00 5.67
CA LEU A 63 -13.15 -0.71 5.51
C LEU A 63 -13.92 0.36 6.29
N GLU A 64 -13.50 0.59 7.54
CA GLU A 64 -14.21 1.51 8.46
C GLU A 64 -13.87 2.99 8.19
N TYR A 65 -12.73 3.26 7.56
CA TYR A 65 -12.31 4.62 7.24
C TYR A 65 -11.50 4.66 5.94
N HIS A 66 -11.93 5.52 5.01
CA HIS A 66 -11.24 5.84 3.76
C HIS A 66 -11.85 7.12 3.17
N GLU A 67 -11.12 8.24 3.18
CA GLU A 67 -11.65 9.58 2.90
C GLU A 67 -12.26 9.71 1.49
N THR A 68 -11.71 9.02 0.49
CA THR A 68 -12.24 9.02 -0.89
C THR A 68 -13.57 8.27 -1.08
N LEU A 69 -13.87 7.28 -0.22
CA LEU A 69 -14.99 6.35 -0.44
C LEU A 69 -16.09 6.43 0.63
N MET A 70 -15.77 6.91 1.82
CA MET A 70 -16.72 6.94 2.93
C MET A 70 -17.80 8.00 2.70
N ALA A 71 -19.03 7.69 3.13
CA ALA A 71 -20.16 8.62 3.03
C ALA A 71 -20.07 9.79 4.03
N ALA A 72 -19.46 9.58 5.20
CA ALA A 72 -19.37 10.60 6.24
C ALA A 72 -18.26 11.61 5.92
N GLY A 73 -18.52 12.89 6.21
CA GLY A 73 -17.56 13.99 6.07
C GLY A 73 -17.40 14.80 7.36
N GLY A 74 -16.36 15.64 7.40
CA GLY A 74 -16.11 16.55 8.52
C GLY A 74 -16.03 15.84 9.88
N LYS A 75 -16.76 16.36 10.88
CA LYS A 75 -16.73 15.84 12.25
C LYS A 75 -17.20 14.38 12.38
N GLU A 76 -18.15 13.95 11.55
CA GLU A 76 -18.61 12.56 11.58
C GLU A 76 -17.53 11.61 11.06
N ALA A 77 -16.76 12.00 10.04
CA ALA A 77 -15.62 11.22 9.59
C ALA A 77 -14.55 11.09 10.69
N GLU A 78 -14.21 12.20 11.37
CA GLU A 78 -13.27 12.18 12.50
C GLU A 78 -13.77 11.26 13.63
N LYS A 79 -15.06 11.33 13.95
CA LYS A 79 -15.69 10.47 14.96
C LYS A 79 -15.60 9.00 14.58
N THR A 80 -15.90 8.64 13.32
CA THR A 80 -15.75 7.27 12.80
C THR A 80 -14.32 6.77 12.97
N LEU A 81 -13.32 7.58 12.62
CA LEU A 81 -11.91 7.21 12.80
C LEU A 81 -11.59 6.92 14.28
N PHE A 82 -11.96 7.82 15.20
CA PHE A 82 -11.66 7.63 16.63
C PHE A 82 -12.39 6.43 17.23
N GLN A 83 -13.67 6.26 16.92
CA GLN A 83 -14.45 5.11 17.38
C GLN A 83 -13.88 3.79 16.85
N THR A 84 -13.41 3.77 15.60
CA THR A 84 -12.77 2.59 15.01
C THR A 84 -11.47 2.24 15.73
N ILE A 85 -10.62 3.23 15.98
CA ILE A 85 -9.34 3.03 16.70
C ILE A 85 -9.60 2.48 18.11
N GLU A 86 -10.58 3.01 18.83
CA GLU A 86 -10.93 2.56 20.18
C GLU A 86 -11.53 1.14 20.18
N LYS A 87 -12.52 0.89 19.31
CA LYS A 87 -13.23 -0.40 19.22
C LYS A 87 -12.32 -1.54 18.76
N TYR A 88 -11.42 -1.27 17.82
CA TYR A 88 -10.56 -2.29 17.20
C TYR A 88 -9.08 -2.14 17.57
N LYS A 89 -8.76 -1.47 18.68
CA LYS A 89 -7.38 -1.27 19.16
C LYS A 89 -6.55 -2.56 19.06
N GLU A 90 -5.40 -2.45 18.40
CA GLU A 90 -4.43 -3.51 18.09
C GLU A 90 -4.96 -4.66 17.21
N LYS A 91 -6.16 -4.52 16.64
CA LYS A 91 -6.83 -5.53 15.81
C LYS A 91 -7.03 -5.10 14.36
N TYR A 92 -7.08 -3.80 14.06
CA TYR A 92 -7.23 -3.29 12.68
C TYR A 92 -5.90 -3.19 11.93
N PHE A 93 -5.98 -3.26 10.60
CA PHE A 93 -4.90 -2.96 9.67
C PHE A 93 -4.95 -1.47 9.32
N CYS A 94 -3.80 -0.81 9.33
CA CYS A 94 -3.68 0.59 8.95
C CYS A 94 -2.95 0.70 7.62
N VAL A 95 -3.61 1.21 6.60
CA VAL A 95 -3.02 1.51 5.30
C VAL A 95 -2.73 2.99 5.25
N ILE A 96 -1.51 3.35 4.86
CA ILE A 96 -1.09 4.74 4.70
C ILE A 96 -0.76 4.97 3.23
N GLU A 97 -1.45 5.94 2.64
CA GLU A 97 -1.18 6.47 1.31
C GLU A 97 -0.66 7.91 1.43
N GLY A 98 0.38 8.22 0.66
CA GLY A 98 1.02 9.54 0.68
C GLY A 98 2.18 9.69 1.66
N ALA A 99 3.01 10.69 1.39
CA ALA A 99 4.18 11.01 2.20
C ALA A 99 3.79 11.84 3.45
N ILE A 100 4.69 11.89 4.45
CA ILE A 100 4.46 12.61 5.69
C ILE A 100 5.33 13.88 5.71
N PRO A 101 4.75 15.09 5.73
CA PRO A 101 5.54 16.31 5.89
C PRO A 101 5.96 16.47 7.35
N VAL A 102 7.24 16.70 7.59
CA VAL A 102 7.76 16.94 8.96
C VAL A 102 8.36 18.33 9.17
N LYS A 103 8.61 19.09 8.10
CA LYS A 103 9.13 20.46 8.20
C LYS A 103 8.08 21.42 8.78
N ASP A 104 8.55 22.46 9.46
CA ASP A 104 7.72 23.53 10.06
C ASP A 104 6.60 22.99 10.96
N GLY A 105 6.93 21.93 11.71
CA GLY A 105 5.98 21.26 12.60
C GLY A 105 4.95 20.37 11.89
N GLY A 106 5.11 20.08 10.59
CA GLY A 106 4.23 19.20 9.82
C GLY A 106 2.95 19.89 9.32
N VAL A 107 2.92 21.23 9.28
CA VAL A 107 1.73 22.02 8.92
C VAL A 107 1.30 21.87 7.47
N TYR A 108 2.16 21.35 6.59
CA TYR A 108 1.90 21.18 5.17
C TYR A 108 0.83 20.14 4.82
N CYS A 109 0.42 19.30 5.79
CA CYS A 109 -0.73 18.43 5.66
C CYS A 109 -1.48 18.39 7.00
N LYS A 110 -2.69 18.98 7.03
CA LYS A 110 -3.55 19.01 8.22
C LYS A 110 -4.94 18.52 7.88
N ILE A 111 -5.47 17.61 8.70
CA ILE A 111 -6.80 17.02 8.57
C ILE A 111 -7.49 17.21 9.92
N GLY A 112 -8.69 17.81 9.94
CA GLY A 112 -9.39 18.11 11.20
C GLY A 112 -8.56 18.98 12.17
N GLY A 113 -7.72 19.87 11.63
CA GLY A 113 -6.82 20.72 12.41
C GLY A 113 -5.58 20.05 12.99
N LYS A 114 -5.40 18.73 12.81
CA LYS A 114 -4.26 17.94 13.30
C LYS A 114 -3.29 17.66 12.15
N THR A 115 -1.99 17.60 12.45
CA THR A 115 -0.99 17.30 11.41
C THR A 115 -1.06 15.83 10.98
N ALA A 116 -0.71 15.55 9.73
CA ALA A 116 -0.56 14.18 9.23
C ALA A 116 0.36 13.33 10.12
N LYS A 117 1.45 13.93 10.62
CA LYS A 117 2.40 13.31 11.55
C LYS A 117 1.72 12.86 12.85
N ASP A 118 0.89 13.70 13.45
CA ASP A 118 0.21 13.39 14.71
C ASP A 118 -0.88 12.33 14.51
N ILE A 119 -1.64 12.45 13.42
CA ILE A 119 -2.64 11.45 13.02
C ILE A 119 -1.95 10.11 12.82
N LEU A 120 -0.87 10.07 12.03
CA LEU A 120 -0.09 8.86 11.77
C LEU A 120 0.36 8.21 13.08
N LYS A 121 0.98 8.95 14.00
CA LYS A 121 1.43 8.39 15.28
C LYS A 121 0.27 7.80 16.07
N LYS A 122 -0.87 8.49 16.16
CA LYS A 122 -2.04 8.01 16.90
C LYS A 122 -2.63 6.74 16.27
N VAL A 123 -2.86 6.74 14.96
CA VAL A 123 -3.50 5.60 14.26
C VAL A 123 -2.53 4.44 14.10
N ALA A 124 -1.28 4.68 13.74
CA ALA A 124 -0.30 3.62 13.55
C ALA A 124 0.03 2.92 14.87
N ASN A 125 0.20 3.63 16.00
CA ASN A 125 0.56 2.98 17.26
C ASN A 125 -0.52 2.02 17.78
N ASN A 126 -1.78 2.24 17.42
CA ASN A 126 -2.90 1.39 17.82
C ASN A 126 -3.27 0.32 16.77
N ALA A 127 -2.59 0.25 15.62
CA ALA A 127 -2.89 -0.74 14.59
C ALA A 127 -2.21 -2.10 14.86
N LYS A 128 -2.79 -3.19 14.37
CA LYS A 128 -2.17 -4.54 14.36
C LYS A 128 -0.94 -4.61 13.44
N LEU A 129 -1.06 -4.01 12.27
CA LEU A 129 -0.07 -3.98 11.19
C LEU A 129 -0.24 -2.66 10.43
N VAL A 130 0.87 -2.03 10.05
CA VAL A 130 0.85 -0.87 9.15
C VAL A 130 1.34 -1.30 7.78
N ILE A 131 0.68 -0.80 6.74
CA ILE A 131 1.03 -1.04 5.34
C ILE A 131 1.18 0.32 4.69
N SER A 132 2.40 0.64 4.24
CA SER A 132 2.64 1.79 3.38
C SER A 132 2.38 1.38 1.94
N ILE A 133 1.42 2.05 1.29
CA ILE A 133 1.11 1.81 -0.12
C ILE A 133 1.58 3.01 -0.96
N GLY A 134 2.29 2.70 -2.04
CA GLY A 134 2.89 3.69 -2.91
C GLY A 134 4.25 4.20 -2.44
N THR A 135 5.07 4.63 -3.39
CA THR A 135 6.43 5.12 -3.13
C THR A 135 6.42 6.32 -2.18
N CYS A 136 5.37 7.15 -2.22
CA CYS A 136 5.20 8.29 -1.30
C CYS A 136 5.17 7.84 0.17
N ALA A 137 4.30 6.88 0.53
CA ALA A 137 4.21 6.40 1.91
C ALA A 137 5.40 5.52 2.32
N CYS A 138 5.97 4.76 1.38
CA CYS A 138 7.11 3.90 1.66
C CYS A 138 8.38 4.70 1.95
N PHE A 139 8.68 5.71 1.11
CA PHE A 139 10.00 6.34 1.03
C PHE A 139 9.96 7.86 0.75
N GLY A 140 8.80 8.51 0.81
CA GLY A 140 8.62 9.94 0.54
C GLY A 140 8.23 10.28 -0.91
N GLY A 141 8.71 9.51 -1.91
CA GLY A 141 8.28 9.61 -3.30
C GLY A 141 8.48 10.99 -3.94
N ILE A 142 7.61 11.36 -4.89
CA ILE A 142 7.67 12.67 -5.58
C ILE A 142 7.65 13.85 -4.59
N PRO A 143 6.82 13.88 -3.52
CA PRO A 143 6.87 14.95 -2.53
C PRO A 143 8.25 15.14 -1.85
N ALA A 144 9.05 14.07 -1.74
CA ALA A 144 10.37 14.09 -1.14
C ALA A 144 11.52 14.28 -2.15
N ALA A 145 11.22 14.30 -3.46
CA ALA A 145 12.22 14.58 -4.48
C ALA A 145 12.80 15.99 -4.31
N PHE A 146 14.03 16.21 -4.78
CA PHE A 146 14.66 17.53 -4.71
C PHE A 146 13.74 18.60 -5.34
N PRO A 147 13.49 19.74 -4.66
CA PRO A 147 14.17 20.26 -3.46
C PRO A 147 13.53 19.90 -2.09
N ASN A 148 12.54 19.01 -2.05
CA ASN A 148 11.80 18.59 -0.85
C ASN A 148 11.30 19.77 0.02
N PRO A 149 10.39 20.62 -0.51
CA PRO A 149 10.02 21.88 0.13
C PRO A 149 9.32 21.72 1.48
N THR A 150 8.64 20.59 1.70
CA THR A 150 7.81 20.30 2.89
C THR A 150 8.49 19.36 3.89
N GLY A 151 9.73 18.91 3.61
CA GLY A 151 10.39 17.86 4.38
C GLY A 151 9.56 16.58 4.41
N ALA A 152 9.06 16.14 3.26
CA ALA A 152 8.34 14.90 3.09
C ALA A 152 9.28 13.70 3.37
N VAL A 153 8.77 12.74 4.13
CA VAL A 153 9.45 11.47 4.46
C VAL A 153 8.50 10.28 4.34
N GLY A 154 9.04 9.06 4.40
CA GLY A 154 8.25 7.85 4.45
C GLY A 154 7.67 7.60 5.85
N VAL A 155 6.72 6.68 5.94
CA VAL A 155 6.07 6.32 7.21
C VAL A 155 7.08 5.83 8.25
N LYS A 156 8.04 4.98 7.84
CA LYS A 156 9.07 4.42 8.73
C LYS A 156 9.94 5.49 9.42
N ASP A 157 10.05 6.67 8.82
CA ASP A 157 10.87 7.77 9.34
C ASP A 157 10.13 8.56 10.44
N VAL A 158 8.83 8.29 10.64
CA VAL A 158 7.98 8.95 11.63
C VAL A 158 7.55 8.02 12.76
N ILE A 159 7.43 6.72 12.49
CA ILE A 159 7.01 5.70 13.47
C ILE A 159 8.05 4.59 13.62
N GLU A 160 8.38 4.25 14.86
CA GLU A 160 9.26 3.12 15.18
C GLU A 160 8.43 1.82 15.30
N LYS A 161 7.79 1.41 14.20
CA LYS A 161 6.89 0.26 14.22
C LYS A 161 7.53 -0.99 13.65
N LYS A 162 7.67 -2.01 14.50
CA LYS A 162 8.23 -3.34 14.13
C LYS A 162 7.42 -4.13 13.10
N LYS A 163 6.16 -3.75 12.86
CA LYS A 163 5.23 -4.42 11.92
C LYS A 163 4.75 -3.40 10.88
N LEU A 164 5.63 -3.14 9.92
CA LEU A 164 5.42 -2.27 8.76
C LEU A 164 5.75 -3.06 7.49
N ILE A 165 4.89 -2.99 6.48
CA ILE A 165 5.14 -3.54 5.14
C ILE A 165 5.12 -2.38 4.13
N ASN A 166 6.12 -2.33 3.26
CA ASN A 166 6.21 -1.36 2.18
C ASN A 166 5.79 -1.98 0.85
N ILE A 167 4.86 -1.35 0.16
CA ILE A 167 4.36 -1.76 -1.16
C ILE A 167 4.57 -0.58 -2.12
N PRO A 168 5.81 -0.36 -2.60
CA PRO A 168 6.15 0.78 -3.44
C PRO A 168 5.69 0.62 -4.89
N GLY A 169 5.69 1.75 -5.60
CA GLY A 169 5.12 1.93 -6.94
C GLY A 169 4.37 3.26 -7.00
N CYS A 170 4.17 3.84 -8.19
CA CYS A 170 3.52 5.15 -8.34
C CYS A 170 2.41 5.13 -9.42
N PRO A 171 1.31 4.39 -9.21
CA PRO A 171 1.01 3.52 -8.06
C PRO A 171 1.56 2.09 -8.22
N PRO A 172 1.60 1.27 -7.15
CA PRO A 172 1.88 -0.16 -7.29
C PRO A 172 0.78 -0.84 -8.10
N ASN A 173 1.11 -1.96 -8.75
CA ASN A 173 0.08 -2.86 -9.26
C ASN A 173 -0.82 -3.30 -8.07
N PRO A 174 -2.16 -3.19 -8.18
CA PRO A 174 -3.07 -3.49 -7.06
C PRO A 174 -2.92 -4.94 -6.55
N TYR A 175 -2.50 -5.86 -7.41
CA TYR A 175 -2.26 -7.25 -7.02
C TYR A 175 -1.09 -7.42 -6.06
N ASN A 176 -0.12 -6.50 -6.01
CA ASN A 176 0.95 -6.55 -5.00
C ASN A 176 0.38 -6.33 -3.60
N PHE A 177 -0.56 -5.39 -3.46
CA PHE A 177 -1.31 -5.15 -2.23
C PHE A 177 -2.23 -6.33 -1.90
N LEU A 178 -3.09 -6.73 -2.84
CA LEU A 178 -4.07 -7.80 -2.63
C LEU A 178 -3.42 -9.15 -2.34
N ALA A 179 -2.35 -9.53 -3.05
CA ALA A 179 -1.62 -10.77 -2.80
C ALA A 179 -0.91 -10.75 -1.43
N THR A 180 -0.41 -9.59 -1.00
CA THR A 180 0.16 -9.43 0.35
C THR A 180 -0.91 -9.68 1.41
N LEU A 181 -2.10 -9.11 1.25
CA LEU A 181 -3.22 -9.33 2.16
C LEU A 181 -3.67 -10.80 2.15
N ALA A 182 -3.83 -11.39 0.97
CA ALA A 182 -4.20 -12.80 0.82
C ALA A 182 -3.21 -13.71 1.55
N TYR A 183 -1.90 -13.48 1.39
CA TYR A 183 -0.86 -14.23 2.08
C TYR A 183 -1.01 -14.10 3.61
N ILE A 184 -1.16 -12.88 4.12
CA ILE A 184 -1.33 -12.62 5.56
C ILE A 184 -2.56 -13.33 6.10
N PHE A 185 -3.67 -13.33 5.37
CA PHE A 185 -4.91 -13.90 5.88
C PHE A 185 -4.99 -15.42 5.79
N LEU A 186 -4.44 -16.00 4.73
CA LEU A 186 -4.36 -17.45 4.55
C LEU A 186 -3.38 -18.09 5.52
N PHE A 187 -2.17 -17.53 5.61
CA PHE A 187 -1.08 -18.14 6.36
C PHE A 187 -0.91 -17.57 7.78
N LYS A 188 -1.68 -16.53 8.13
CA LYS A 188 -1.60 -15.82 9.43
C LYS A 188 -0.20 -15.30 9.76
N LYS A 189 0.61 -14.98 8.75
CA LYS A 189 1.99 -14.49 8.88
C LYS A 189 2.32 -13.47 7.80
N ILE A 190 3.28 -12.60 8.08
CA ILE A 190 3.82 -11.65 7.11
C ILE A 190 4.60 -12.43 6.04
N PRO A 191 4.46 -12.12 4.73
CA PRO A 191 5.30 -12.74 3.70
C PRO A 191 6.78 -12.43 3.92
N PRO A 192 7.72 -13.23 3.39
CA PRO A 192 9.13 -12.88 3.42
C PRO A 192 9.34 -11.47 2.85
N LEU A 193 9.96 -10.59 3.62
CA LEU A 193 10.29 -9.23 3.23
C LEU A 193 11.79 -9.12 2.94
N ASP A 194 12.16 -8.19 2.06
CA ASP A 194 13.56 -7.73 1.95
C ASP A 194 13.92 -6.70 3.03
N ASP A 195 15.15 -6.20 2.97
CA ASP A 195 15.70 -5.26 3.95
C ASP A 195 15.01 -3.88 3.91
N LEU A 196 14.24 -3.58 2.86
CA LEU A 196 13.41 -2.39 2.73
C LEU A 196 11.97 -2.63 3.20
N GLY A 197 11.66 -3.81 3.75
CA GLY A 197 10.33 -4.19 4.21
C GLY A 197 9.34 -4.48 3.07
N ARG A 198 9.83 -4.80 1.87
CA ARG A 198 8.99 -5.07 0.68
C ARG A 198 8.77 -6.58 0.51
N PRO A 199 7.55 -7.04 0.13
CA PRO A 199 7.30 -8.46 -0.12
C PRO A 199 8.19 -9.02 -1.25
N LYS A 200 9.03 -10.01 -0.95
CA LYS A 200 9.98 -10.59 -1.91
C LYS A 200 9.32 -11.17 -3.16
N PHE A 201 8.08 -11.66 -3.05
CA PHE A 201 7.37 -12.21 -4.21
C PHE A 201 7.08 -11.16 -5.30
N ALA A 202 7.04 -9.87 -4.95
CA ALA A 202 6.74 -8.77 -5.86
C ALA A 202 7.96 -7.88 -6.15
N TYR A 203 8.92 -7.81 -5.22
CA TYR A 203 10.04 -6.85 -5.28
C TYR A 203 11.41 -7.51 -5.10
N GLY A 204 11.50 -8.84 -5.14
CA GLY A 204 12.72 -9.59 -4.87
C GLY A 204 13.71 -9.68 -6.03
N GLU A 205 13.28 -9.38 -7.25
CA GLU A 205 14.08 -9.42 -8.48
C GLU A 205 14.11 -8.04 -9.12
N LEU A 206 15.18 -7.71 -9.86
CA LEU A 206 15.21 -6.49 -10.65
C LEU A 206 14.32 -6.66 -11.89
N VAL A 207 13.72 -5.55 -12.35
CA VAL A 207 12.90 -5.56 -13.58
C VAL A 207 13.75 -5.99 -14.78
N HIS A 208 15.01 -5.54 -14.85
CA HIS A 208 15.92 -5.87 -15.94
C HIS A 208 16.22 -7.38 -16.04
N ASP A 209 16.39 -8.06 -14.89
CA ASP A 209 16.69 -9.49 -14.84
C ASP A 209 15.52 -10.38 -15.33
N LEU A 210 14.31 -9.81 -15.41
CA LEU A 210 13.10 -10.48 -15.88
C LEU A 210 12.51 -9.84 -17.14
N CYS A 211 13.23 -8.90 -17.77
CA CYS A 211 12.73 -8.13 -18.89
C CYS A 211 12.72 -8.99 -20.16
N GLU A 212 11.58 -9.02 -20.86
CA GLU A 212 11.43 -9.70 -22.14
C GLU A 212 12.26 -9.09 -23.28
N ARG A 213 12.86 -7.91 -23.03
CA ARG A 213 13.75 -7.22 -23.97
C ARG A 213 15.24 -7.43 -23.65
N SER A 214 15.59 -8.32 -22.71
CA SER A 214 16.98 -8.59 -22.32
C SER A 214 17.85 -9.01 -23.50
N ASP A 215 17.33 -9.82 -24.41
CA ASP A 215 18.09 -10.31 -25.56
C ASP A 215 18.52 -9.16 -26.50
N TYR A 216 17.65 -8.17 -26.69
CA TYR A 216 17.99 -6.95 -27.44
C TYR A 216 19.06 -6.12 -26.73
N TYR A 217 18.99 -6.04 -25.39
CA TYR A 217 20.01 -5.35 -24.59
C TYR A 217 21.39 -6.03 -24.75
N ASP A 218 21.45 -7.36 -24.66
CA ASP A 218 22.69 -8.15 -24.78
C ASP A 218 23.30 -8.03 -26.19
N GLU A 219 22.46 -7.91 -27.22
CA GLU A 219 22.88 -7.69 -28.60
C GLU A 219 23.22 -6.22 -28.92
N GLY A 220 23.05 -5.29 -27.97
CA GLY A 220 23.29 -3.86 -28.17
C GLY A 220 22.27 -3.18 -29.09
N LYS A 221 21.07 -3.76 -29.23
CA LYS A 221 19.96 -3.24 -30.04
C LYS A 221 19.08 -2.32 -29.19
N PHE A 222 19.34 -1.02 -29.30
CA PHE A 222 18.62 0.02 -28.57
C PHE A 222 17.77 0.87 -29.51
N ALA A 223 16.59 1.27 -29.04
CA ALA A 223 15.87 2.40 -29.62
C ALA A 223 16.62 3.69 -29.25
N GLU A 224 16.92 4.53 -30.24
CA GLU A 224 17.62 5.81 -30.05
C GLU A 224 16.61 6.98 -29.96
N ALA A 225 15.46 6.84 -30.61
CA ALA A 225 14.36 7.78 -30.55
C ALA A 225 13.00 7.07 -30.52
N PHE A 226 12.01 7.70 -29.91
CA PHE A 226 10.64 7.21 -29.98
C PHE A 226 10.15 7.18 -31.44
N GLY A 227 9.77 6.00 -31.92
CA GLY A 227 9.23 5.79 -33.27
C GLY A 227 10.26 5.55 -34.37
N ASP A 228 11.54 5.34 -34.02
CA ASP A 228 12.53 4.83 -34.98
C ASP A 228 12.27 3.36 -35.36
N GLU A 229 13.11 2.77 -36.21
CA GLU A 229 12.98 1.37 -36.63
C GLU A 229 13.17 0.37 -35.49
N GLY A 230 13.91 0.73 -34.44
CA GLY A 230 14.18 -0.12 -33.28
C GLY A 230 13.13 -0.05 -32.17
N HIS A 231 12.27 0.98 -32.16
CA HIS A 231 11.24 1.24 -31.15
C HIS A 231 9.90 0.54 -31.43
#